data_AF-A0A370DKD6-F1
#
_entry.id   AF-A0A370DKD6-F1
#
_cell.length_a   1.000
_cell.length_b   1.000
_cell.length_c   1.000
_cell.angle_alpha   90.00
_cell.angle_beta   90.00
_cell.angle_gamma   90.00
#
_symmetry.space_group_name_H-M   'P 1'
#
loop_
_entity.id
_entity.type
_entity.pdbx_description
1 polymer ?
#
loop_
_entity_poly.entity_id
_entity_poly.type
_entity_poly.pdbx_seq_one_letter_code
_entity_poly.pdbx_strand_id
1 'polypeptide(L)' 'MEDNQDNKFADYMKRAWIIYALIIIALIAVLVLFVASDNEEMVFFGFMTPAAAYVFRPTNRYIARLVFKYTGVSEAKEQE' A
#
# COMPACT_ATOMS: atom_id res chain seq x y z
N MET A 1 -26.97 -10.87 0.69
CA MET A 1 -26.58 -9.46 0.48
C MET A 1 -25.20 -9.16 1.04
N GLU A 2 -24.75 -9.87 2.10
CA GLU A 2 -23.36 -9.92 2.60
C GLU A 2 -22.31 -10.21 1.52
N ASP A 3 -22.51 -11.26 0.73
CA ASP A 3 -21.54 -11.72 -0.29
C ASP A 3 -21.15 -10.63 -1.32
N ASN A 4 -22.07 -9.70 -1.62
CA ASN A 4 -21.78 -8.59 -2.54
C ASN A 4 -21.01 -7.44 -1.86
N GLN A 5 -21.15 -7.27 -0.55
CA GLN A 5 -20.37 -6.28 0.20
C GLN A 5 -18.95 -6.79 0.49
N ASP A 6 -18.80 -8.08 0.80
CA ASP A 6 -17.49 -8.70 1.04
C ASP A 6 -16.62 -8.71 -0.19
N ASN A 7 -17.19 -9.09 -1.34
CA ASN A 7 -16.49 -9.03 -2.62
C ASN A 7 -16.03 -7.60 -2.95
N LYS A 8 -16.88 -6.59 -2.68
CA LYS A 8 -16.51 -5.17 -2.90
C LYS A 8 -15.42 -4.70 -1.94
N PHE A 9 -15.49 -5.07 -0.67
CA PHE A 9 -14.47 -4.71 0.32
C PHE A 9 -13.13 -5.33 -0.05
N ALA A 10 -13.10 -6.63 -0.40
CA ALA A 10 -11.90 -7.32 -0.85
C ALA A 10 -11.28 -6.66 -2.09
N ASP A 11 -12.11 -6.26 -3.06
CA ASP A 11 -11.67 -5.55 -4.25
C ASP A 11 -11.06 -4.18 -3.92
N TYR A 12 -11.70 -3.40 -3.05
CA TYR A 12 -11.15 -2.10 -2.63
C TYR A 12 -9.88 -2.24 -1.81
N MET A 13 -9.79 -3.26 -0.96
CA MET A 13 -8.58 -3.60 -0.21
C MET A 13 -7.42 -3.90 -1.16
N LYS A 14 -7.66 -4.75 -2.18
CA LYS A 14 -6.66 -5.08 -3.20
C LYS A 14 -6.20 -3.84 -3.95
N ARG A 15 -7.14 -2.98 -4.37
CA ARG A 15 -6.81 -1.71 -5.05
C ARG A 15 -6.00 -0.76 -4.15
N ALA A 16 -6.34 -0.66 -2.87
CA ALA A 16 -5.61 0.18 -1.93
C ALA A 16 -4.15 -0.28 -1.77
N TRP A 17 -3.92 -1.60 -1.70
CA TRP A 17 -2.57 -2.17 -1.69
C TRP A 17 -1.79 -1.94 -2.99
N ILE A 18 -2.47 -2.01 -4.15
CA ILE A 18 -1.85 -1.67 -5.44
C ILE A 18 -1.42 -0.20 -5.46
N ILE A 19 -2.27 0.72 -4.99
CA ILE A 19 -1.94 2.14 -4.92
C ILE A 19 -0.75 2.37 -3.98
N TYR A 20 -0.74 1.72 -2.81
CA TYR A 20 0.39 1.77 -1.89
C TYR A 20 1.69 1.33 -2.58
N ALA A 21 1.68 0.18 -3.28
CA ALA A 21 2.86 -0.32 -4.00
C ALA A 21 3.34 0.66 -5.08
N LEU A 22 2.43 1.27 -5.83
CA LEU A 22 2.77 2.27 -6.86
C LEU A 22 3.42 3.52 -6.25
N ILE A 23 2.95 3.98 -5.09
CA ILE A 23 3.59 5.10 -4.38
C ILE A 23 5.01 4.74 -3.96
N ILE A 24 5.25 3.53 -3.46
CA ILE A 24 6.60 3.07 -3.09
C ILE A 24 7.50 3.01 -4.33
N ILE A 25 7.03 2.48 -5.45
CA ILE A 25 7.79 2.44 -6.71
C ILE A 25 8.14 3.86 -7.18
N ALA A 26 7.18 4.79 -7.11
CA ALA A 26 7.42 6.19 -7.45
C ALA A 26 8.46 6.83 -6.54
N LEU A 27 8.42 6.56 -5.22
CA LEU A 27 9.42 7.04 -4.27
C LEU A 27 10.81 6.47 -4.57
N ILE A 28 10.92 5.18 -4.88
CA ILE A 28 12.18 4.56 -5.30
C ILE A 28 12.72 5.26 -6.55
N ALA A 29 11.87 5.46 -7.57
CA ALA A 29 12.28 6.14 -8.79
C ALA A 29 12.76 7.56 -8.54
N VAL A 30 12.09 8.32 -7.65
CA VAL A 30 12.52 9.66 -7.28
C VAL A 30 13.88 9.65 -6.58
N LEU A 31 14.07 8.75 -5.61
CA LEU A 31 15.33 8.63 -4.88
C LEU A 31 16.48 8.21 -5.80
N VAL A 32 16.26 7.23 -6.68
CA VAL A 32 17.31 6.71 -7.56
C VAL A 32 17.64 7.67 -8.71
N LEU A 33 16.65 8.36 -9.29
CA LEU A 33 16.88 9.21 -10.47
C LEU A 33 17.29 10.65 -10.12
N PHE A 34 16.89 11.17 -8.96
CA PHE A 34 17.09 12.58 -8.61
C PHE A 34 17.94 12.80 -7.36
N VAL A 35 18.03 11.82 -6.45
CA VAL A 35 18.78 11.97 -5.18
C VAL A 35 20.11 11.24 -5.22
N ALA A 36 20.16 10.02 -5.77
CA ALA A 36 21.40 9.25 -5.87
C ALA A 36 22.41 9.97 -6.76
N SER A 37 23.60 10.23 -6.22
CA SER A 37 24.70 10.87 -6.94
C SER A 37 25.69 9.86 -7.52
N ASP A 38 25.77 8.66 -6.97
CA ASP A 38 26.68 7.60 -7.42
C ASP A 38 26.01 6.22 -7.48
N ASN A 39 26.73 5.24 -8.02
CA ASN A 39 26.20 3.88 -8.19
C ASN A 39 25.91 3.18 -6.85
N GLU A 40 26.64 3.50 -5.78
CA GLU A 40 26.41 2.91 -4.46
C GLU A 40 25.08 3.38 -3.88
N GLU A 41 24.79 4.68 -3.99
CA GLU A 41 23.53 5.27 -3.57
C GLU A 41 22.34 4.78 -4.41
N MET A 42 22.51 4.60 -5.72
CA MET A 42 21.45 4.02 -6.56
C MET A 42 21.06 2.61 -6.10
N VAL A 43 22.06 1.78 -5.78
CA VAL A 43 21.85 0.42 -5.25
C VAL A 43 21.24 0.49 -3.85
N PHE A 44 21.76 1.37 -2.99
CA PHE A 44 21.26 1.57 -1.64
C PHE A 44 19.78 1.97 -1.65
N PHE A 45 19.41 3.02 -2.38
CA PHE A 45 18.01 3.45 -2.46
C PHE A 45 17.13 2.41 -3.18
N GLY A 46 17.66 1.69 -4.16
CA GLY A 46 16.95 0.63 -4.86
C GLY A 46 16.51 -0.52 -3.94
N PHE A 47 17.35 -0.95 -2.99
CA PHE A 47 17.05 -2.07 -2.08
C PHE A 47 16.52 -1.64 -0.71
N MET A 48 17.06 -0.57 -0.14
CA MET A 48 16.70 -0.14 1.21
C MET A 48 15.31 0.49 1.26
N THR A 49 14.91 1.22 0.22
CA THR A 49 13.59 1.83 0.16
C THR A 49 12.46 0.79 0.16
N PRO A 50 12.45 -0.27 -0.67
CA PRO A 50 11.43 -1.32 -0.58
C PRO A 50 11.53 -2.13 0.72
N ALA A 51 12.73 -2.37 1.25
CA ALA A 51 12.89 -3.02 2.55
C ALA A 51 12.27 -2.19 3.69
N ALA A 52 12.54 -0.89 3.73
CA ALA A 52 11.92 0.04 4.68
C ALA A 52 10.40 0.09 4.50
N ALA A 53 9.90 0.15 3.26
CA ALA A 53 8.47 0.13 2.97
C ALA A 53 7.77 -1.17 3.43
N TYR A 54 8.50 -2.29 3.47
CA TYR A 54 7.99 -3.53 4.04
C TYR A 54 7.96 -3.50 5.58
N VAL A 55 9.04 -3.01 6.22
CA VAL A 55 9.13 -2.88 7.68
C VAL A 55 8.07 -1.90 8.22
N PHE A 56 7.91 -0.76 7.55
CA PHE A 56 6.95 0.27 7.91
C PHE A 56 5.60 0.11 7.20
N ARG A 57 5.29 -1.09 6.69
CA ARG A 57 4.04 -1.31 5.98
C ARG A 57 2.84 -0.97 6.88
N PRO A 58 1.82 -0.30 6.35
CA PRO A 58 0.60 -0.02 7.10
C PRO A 58 -0.11 -1.32 7.46
N THR A 59 -0.79 -1.32 8.60
CA THR A 59 -1.61 -2.47 9.01
C THR A 59 -2.87 -2.57 8.16
N ASN A 60 -3.37 -3.80 7.92
CA ASN A 60 -4.64 -4.01 7.22
C ASN A 60 -5.78 -3.22 7.86
N ARG A 61 -5.79 -3.11 9.21
CA ARG A 61 -6.78 -2.31 9.95
C ARG A 61 -6.74 -0.83 9.57
N TYR A 62 -5.55 -0.27 9.35
CA TYR A 62 -5.42 1.12 8.92
C TYR A 62 -5.95 1.32 7.49
N ILE A 63 -5.57 0.42 6.58
CA ILE A 63 -6.02 0.47 5.18
C ILE A 63 -7.54 0.26 5.09
N ALA A 64 -8.11 -0.69 5.85
CA ALA A 64 -9.55 -0.89 5.96
C ALA A 64 -10.28 0.39 6.39
N ARG A 65 -9.71 1.13 7.35
CA ARG A 65 -10.27 2.39 7.82
C ARG A 65 -10.26 3.47 6.74
N LEU A 66 -9.21 3.50 5.90
CA LEU A 66 -9.15 4.38 4.74
C LEU A 66 -10.13 3.98 3.64
N VAL A 67 -10.23 2.67 3.35
CA VAL A 67 -11.22 2.13 2.40
C VAL A 67 -12.63 2.55 2.85
N PHE A 68 -13.01 2.29 4.10
CA PHE A 68 -14.30 2.71 4.63
C PHE A 68 -14.52 4.22 4.54
N LYS A 69 -13.50 5.02 4.87
CA LYS A 69 -13.59 6.48 4.79
C LYS A 69 -13.85 7.00 3.36
N TYR A 70 -13.24 6.38 2.34
CA TYR A 70 -13.32 6.86 0.96
C TYR A 70 -14.38 6.16 0.10
N THR A 71 -14.80 4.95 0.45
CA THR A 71 -15.77 4.16 -0.33
C THR A 71 -17.08 3.90 0.42
N GLY A 72 -17.11 4.11 1.74
CA GLY A 72 -18.25 3.77 2.60
C GLY A 72 -18.47 2.27 2.82
N VAL A 73 -17.61 1.41 2.26
CA VAL A 73 -17.71 -0.05 2.38
C VAL A 73 -16.88 -0.52 3.56
N SER A 74 -17.53 -1.16 4.53
CA SER A 74 -16.86 -1.85 5.63
C SER A 74 -16.64 -3.32 5.28
N GLU A 75 -15.67 -3.94 5.94
CA GLU A 75 -15.62 -5.39 6.08
C GLU A 75 -16.98 -5.84 6.63
N ALA A 76 -17.64 -6.84 6.03
CA ALA A 76 -18.80 -7.40 6.72
C ALA A 76 -18.29 -7.89 8.07
N LYS A 77 -18.99 -7.50 9.13
CA LYS A 77 -18.67 -8.03 10.45
C LYS A 77 -18.70 -9.54 10.32
N GLU A 78 -17.56 -10.18 10.53
CA GLU A 78 -17.54 -11.53 11.04
C GLU A 78 -18.46 -11.49 12.27
N GLN A 79 -19.62 -12.14 12.16
CA GLN A 79 -20.58 -12.25 13.25
C GLN A 79 -19.82 -12.90 14.41
N GLU A 80 -19.53 -12.14 15.47
CA GLU A 80 -19.37 -12.72 16.80
C GLU A 80 -20.67 -13.39 17.22
#